data_AF-A0A9D1YZQ8-F1
#
_entry.id   AF-A0A9D1YZQ8-F1
#
_cell.length_a   1.000
_cell.length_b   1.000
_cell.length_c   1.000
_cell.angle_alpha   90.00
_cell.angle_beta   90.00
_cell.angle_gamma   90.00
#
_symmetry.space_group_name_H-M   'P 1'
#
loop_
_entity.id
_entity.type
_entity.pdbx_description
1 polymer ?
#
loop_
_entity_poly.entity_id
_entity_poly.type
_entity_poly.pdbx_seq_one_letter_code
_entity_poly.pdbx_strand_id
1 'polypeptide(L)'
;MKRTIMKYARIIRFFRGAALVAAAAGLAGLVGACTNETVEYNYGQQPDGTTLATVSGTLRSAKSLRDRIPVQMTENAAEPMTDRIVYRLNQPAAQTLTVTVAPDLSLVDTYNATNKTDLQPLPATAVTVGNGGMLTVAAGKSESEPLEITFSADGLASGSYLLPLALQTDAETAEGQVLYYGITVRAFDENIYQDGDNSWEIPLDTEWTTVFYINTSEAQAQYADYVALETIQKDEFKTTKQASLGNIIVLRIAQVDYDTASQRVIFAPTSDLFYTLEHSDKYIAQMKDKGRKICVCIEGAGKGIGFCNMTDAQIADFVSQVKSFVETYDLDGVNLWDRGSGYGKEGMPAMNTTSYPKLIKSMREALGEERLLTVVDHEEPTEYFWDTEATGGIAVGDYIDYAWHGYVSQNETIEFCDPYNSSSMFPQVHPRKVIAGLDKNRYGTVNVPFYTDGS
;
A
#
# COMPACT_ATOMS: atom_id res chain seq x y z
N MET A 1 -51.42 0.92 22.00
CA MET A 1 -51.02 2.00 21.07
C MET A 1 -49.80 1.49 20.31
N LYS A 2 -49.92 1.31 18.99
CA LYS A 2 -48.94 0.66 18.11
C LYS A 2 -47.80 1.62 17.77
N ARG A 3 -46.56 1.14 17.75
CA ARG A 3 -45.53 1.61 16.79
C ARG A 3 -44.67 0.43 16.34
N THR A 4 -44.65 0.27 15.03
CA THR A 4 -44.11 -0.84 14.26
C THR A 4 -42.70 -0.49 13.80
N ILE A 5 -41.77 -1.43 13.97
CA ILE A 5 -40.40 -1.41 13.42
C ILE A 5 -40.49 -1.77 11.93
N MET A 6 -39.91 -0.96 11.05
CA MET A 6 -39.90 -1.18 9.61
C MET A 6 -38.52 -1.68 9.18
N LYS A 7 -38.46 -2.96 8.78
CA LYS A 7 -37.36 -3.57 8.03
C LYS A 7 -37.44 -3.08 6.58
N TYR A 8 -36.32 -2.71 5.96
CA TYR A 8 -36.21 -2.67 4.50
C TYR A 8 -35.06 -3.54 4.01
N ALA A 9 -35.44 -4.50 3.17
CA ALA A 9 -34.63 -5.52 2.56
C ALA A 9 -33.95 -5.01 1.28
N ARG A 10 -32.72 -5.48 1.06
CA ARG A 10 -31.97 -5.39 -0.21
C ARG A 10 -32.75 -6.09 -1.33
N ILE A 11 -32.95 -5.41 -2.46
CA ILE A 11 -33.31 -6.04 -3.74
C ILE A 11 -32.20 -5.73 -4.74
N ILE A 12 -31.38 -6.74 -4.99
CA ILE A 12 -30.50 -6.87 -6.16
C ILE A 12 -31.37 -7.36 -7.31
N ARG A 13 -31.36 -6.69 -8.47
CA ARG A 13 -31.79 -7.31 -9.73
C ARG A 13 -30.95 -6.84 -10.92
N PHE A 14 -30.20 -7.80 -11.43
CA PHE A 14 -29.75 -7.99 -12.81
C PHE A 14 -30.77 -7.50 -13.85
N PHE A 15 -30.29 -6.93 -14.96
CA PHE A 15 -30.91 -7.13 -16.28
C PHE A 15 -29.86 -7.12 -17.39
N ARG A 16 -29.57 -8.32 -17.91
CA ARG A 16 -29.12 -8.55 -19.29
C ARG A 16 -30.37 -8.82 -20.13
N GLY A 17 -30.44 -8.18 -21.31
CA GLY A 17 -30.88 -8.80 -22.56
C GLY A 17 -32.36 -9.12 -22.78
N ALA A 18 -32.93 -8.39 -23.75
CA ALA A 18 -33.90 -8.82 -24.78
C ALA A 18 -35.34 -9.24 -24.37
N ALA A 19 -36.33 -8.48 -24.83
CA ALA A 19 -37.20 -8.86 -25.96
C ALA A 19 -38.59 -8.18 -25.94
N LEU A 20 -38.86 -7.48 -27.04
CA LEU A 20 -40.12 -7.38 -27.80
C LEU A 20 -41.43 -6.80 -27.20
N VAL A 21 -41.78 -5.63 -27.79
CA VAL A 21 -42.96 -5.35 -28.66
C VAL A 21 -44.28 -4.80 -28.09
N ALA A 22 -44.73 -3.76 -28.83
CA ALA A 22 -46.05 -3.11 -28.95
C ALA A 22 -46.31 -1.93 -28.00
N ALA A 23 -46.68 -0.71 -28.44
CA ALA A 23 -47.14 -0.18 -29.73
C ALA A 23 -46.85 1.35 -29.73
N ALA A 24 -46.18 1.93 -30.73
CA ALA A 24 -46.70 2.39 -32.04
C ALA A 24 -47.79 3.48 -31.94
N ALA A 25 -47.37 4.76 -31.92
CA ALA A 25 -48.00 5.90 -32.62
C ALA A 25 -47.21 7.19 -32.35
N GLY A 26 -46.33 7.58 -33.27
CA GLY A 26 -45.56 8.82 -33.16
C GLY A 26 -44.44 8.93 -34.20
N LEU A 27 -44.75 8.57 -35.45
CA LEU A 27 -43.84 8.71 -36.58
C LEU A 27 -44.40 9.78 -37.53
N ALA A 28 -43.76 10.95 -37.60
CA ALA A 28 -43.70 11.84 -38.77
C ALA A 28 -43.08 13.19 -38.38
N GLY A 29 -41.75 13.23 -38.29
CA GLY A 29 -41.02 14.48 -38.18
C GLY A 29 -39.54 14.22 -38.00
N LEU A 30 -38.75 14.60 -38.99
CA LEU A 30 -37.28 14.60 -39.03
C LEU A 30 -36.63 13.30 -39.49
N VAL A 31 -36.89 12.95 -40.75
CA VAL A 31 -35.90 12.27 -41.59
C VAL A 31 -34.93 13.35 -42.08
N GLY A 32 -33.76 13.43 -41.45
CA GLY A 32 -32.69 14.34 -41.84
C GLY A 32 -31.48 14.17 -40.93
N ALA A 33 -30.39 13.64 -41.50
CA ALA A 33 -29.08 13.39 -40.90
C ALA A 33 -28.93 12.11 -40.05
N CYS A 34 -29.03 10.95 -40.69
CA CYS A 34 -28.15 9.83 -40.34
C CYS A 34 -26.94 9.90 -41.28
N THR A 35 -25.89 10.62 -40.90
CA THR A 35 -24.57 10.32 -41.43
C THR A 35 -24.12 9.03 -40.76
N ASN A 36 -23.75 8.03 -41.56
CA ASN A 36 -22.93 6.93 -41.07
C ASN A 36 -21.58 7.52 -40.67
N GLU A 37 -21.47 8.04 -39.45
CA GLU A 37 -20.16 8.27 -38.85
C GLU A 37 -19.64 6.90 -38.44
N THR A 38 -18.91 6.29 -39.37
CA THR A 38 -17.88 5.32 -39.01
C THR A 38 -17.02 5.96 -37.94
N VAL A 39 -17.00 5.36 -36.75
CA VAL A 39 -16.01 5.70 -35.72
C VAL A 39 -14.66 5.28 -36.28
N GLU A 40 -13.97 6.23 -36.92
CA GLU A 40 -12.56 6.09 -37.24
C GLU A 40 -11.82 6.04 -35.90
N TYR A 41 -11.24 4.89 -35.58
CA TYR A 41 -10.15 4.86 -34.64
C TYR A 41 -9.03 5.68 -35.28
N ASN A 42 -8.73 6.85 -34.71
CA ASN A 42 -7.45 7.50 -34.98
C ASN A 42 -6.36 6.53 -34.52
N TYR A 43 -5.84 5.73 -35.46
CA TYR A 43 -4.55 5.10 -35.27
C TYR A 43 -3.58 6.22 -34.90
N GLY A 44 -2.79 6.03 -33.84
CA GLY A 44 -1.70 6.95 -33.54
C GLY A 44 -0.91 7.16 -34.83
N GLN A 45 -0.65 8.42 -35.19
CA GLN A 45 0.15 8.73 -36.37
C GLN A 45 1.39 7.84 -36.34
N GLN A 46 1.62 7.10 -37.43
CA GLN A 46 2.88 6.43 -37.62
C GLN A 46 3.96 7.51 -37.48
N PRO A 47 4.92 7.38 -36.54
CA PRO A 47 5.92 8.42 -36.32
C PRO A 47 6.60 8.72 -37.65
N ASP A 48 6.70 10.01 -37.98
CA ASP A 48 7.29 10.47 -39.23
C ASP A 48 8.68 9.83 -39.38
N GLY A 49 8.89 9.06 -40.44
CA GLY A 49 10.14 8.34 -40.67
C GLY A 49 11.37 9.26 -40.76
N THR A 50 11.16 10.56 -41.00
CA THR A 50 12.22 11.58 -40.96
C THR A 50 12.62 11.97 -39.53
N THR A 51 11.67 11.97 -38.56
CA THR A 51 11.94 12.25 -37.13
C THR A 51 12.70 11.12 -36.41
N LEU A 52 12.66 9.90 -36.96
CA LEU A 52 13.42 8.75 -36.44
C LEU A 52 14.89 8.74 -36.88
N ALA A 53 15.27 9.53 -37.89
CA ALA A 53 16.64 9.63 -38.40
C ALA A 53 17.48 10.67 -37.66
N THR A 54 16.84 11.62 -36.97
CA THR A 54 17.50 12.63 -36.15
C THR A 54 17.68 12.10 -34.73
N VAL A 55 18.86 12.27 -34.13
CA VAL A 55 19.08 11.95 -32.71
C VAL A 55 18.24 12.91 -31.88
N SER A 56 17.23 12.39 -31.19
CA SER A 56 16.38 13.14 -30.27
C SER A 56 16.46 12.53 -28.88
N GLY A 57 16.38 13.37 -27.86
CA GLY A 57 16.41 12.95 -26.48
C GLY A 57 15.12 13.27 -25.74
N THR A 58 14.83 12.52 -24.68
CA THR A 58 13.68 12.73 -23.82
C THR A 58 14.10 12.65 -22.36
N LEU A 59 13.74 13.66 -21.58
CA LEU A 59 13.88 13.68 -20.13
C LEU A 59 12.77 12.83 -19.49
N ARG A 60 13.13 11.93 -18.58
CA ARG A 60 12.18 11.02 -17.93
C ARG A 60 12.45 10.89 -16.44
N SER A 61 11.37 10.74 -15.67
CA SER A 61 11.39 10.34 -14.26
C SER A 61 11.29 8.81 -14.15
N ALA A 62 11.94 8.23 -13.15
CA ALA A 62 11.76 6.83 -12.78
C ALA A 62 10.37 6.56 -12.17
N LYS A 63 9.72 7.60 -11.62
CA LYS A 63 8.42 7.53 -10.94
C LYS A 63 7.23 7.77 -11.85
N SER A 64 7.42 8.34 -13.05
CA SER A 64 6.31 8.68 -13.96
C SER A 64 6.70 8.50 -15.42
N LEU A 65 5.76 7.96 -16.21
CA LEU A 65 5.84 7.94 -17.67
C LEU A 65 5.40 9.25 -18.31
N ARG A 66 4.86 10.18 -17.52
CA ARG A 66 4.41 11.51 -17.96
C ARG A 66 5.38 12.58 -17.49
N ASP A 67 5.26 13.76 -18.09
CA ASP A 67 5.94 14.98 -17.69
C ASP A 67 5.43 15.56 -16.36
N ARG A 68 4.38 14.98 -15.76
CA ARG A 68 3.81 15.38 -14.46
C ARG A 68 4.09 14.31 -13.43
N ILE A 69 4.72 14.71 -12.32
CA ILE A 69 5.14 13.81 -11.25
C ILE A 69 4.57 14.31 -9.91
N PRO A 70 3.63 13.60 -9.29
CA PRO A 70 3.16 13.94 -7.96
C PRO A 70 4.21 13.58 -6.90
N VAL A 71 4.44 14.47 -5.94
CA VAL A 71 5.25 14.26 -4.75
C VAL A 71 4.38 14.61 -3.54
N GLN A 72 4.27 13.69 -2.59
CA GLN A 72 3.53 13.94 -1.34
C GLN A 72 4.51 13.99 -0.18
N MET A 73 4.33 14.98 0.69
CA MET A 73 5.16 15.25 1.86
C MET A 73 4.27 15.69 3.02
N THR A 74 4.79 15.56 4.24
CA THR A 74 4.19 16.16 5.45
C THR A 74 5.09 17.32 5.90
N GLU A 75 4.51 18.39 6.42
CA GLU A 75 5.26 19.50 7.03
C GLU A 75 6.34 18.97 8.00
N ASN A 76 7.56 19.51 7.90
CA ASN A 76 8.70 19.15 8.75
C ASN A 76 9.08 17.66 8.74
N ALA A 77 8.67 16.88 7.73
CA ALA A 77 9.09 15.50 7.59
C ALA A 77 10.63 15.38 7.57
N ALA A 78 11.17 14.55 8.47
CA ALA A 78 12.61 14.40 8.66
C ALA A 78 13.28 13.69 7.47
N GLU A 79 12.59 12.75 6.84
CA GLU A 79 13.10 11.99 5.70
C GLU A 79 12.77 12.73 4.39
N PRO A 80 13.77 13.00 3.54
CA PRO A 80 13.54 13.68 2.28
C PRO A 80 12.93 12.71 1.25
N MET A 81 12.10 13.26 0.35
CA MET A 81 11.57 12.50 -0.77
C MET A 81 12.54 12.55 -1.95
N THR A 82 12.86 11.41 -2.58
CA THR A 82 13.79 11.36 -3.72
C THR A 82 13.12 10.89 -5.01
N ASP A 83 13.57 11.39 -6.16
CA ASP A 83 13.27 10.85 -7.49
C ASP A 83 14.57 10.71 -8.29
N ARG A 84 14.57 9.87 -9.32
CA ARG A 84 15.70 9.71 -10.25
C ARG A 84 15.25 10.03 -11.65
N ILE A 85 15.96 10.93 -12.31
CA ILE A 85 15.69 11.31 -13.69
C ILE A 85 16.82 10.87 -14.61
N VAL A 86 16.47 10.56 -15.86
CA VAL A 86 17.41 10.16 -16.91
C VAL A 86 17.11 10.91 -18.21
N TYR A 87 18.15 11.12 -19.01
CA TYR A 87 18.00 11.60 -20.39
C TYR A 87 18.20 10.42 -21.35
N ARG A 88 17.16 10.08 -22.11
CA ARG A 88 17.15 8.94 -23.02
C ARG A 88 17.12 9.40 -24.47
N LEU A 89 18.06 8.91 -25.27
CA LEU A 89 18.12 9.12 -26.71
C LEU A 89 17.37 8.01 -27.46
N ASN A 90 16.79 8.35 -28.61
CA ASN A 90 16.18 7.39 -29.54
C ASN A 90 17.22 6.50 -30.25
N GLN A 91 18.50 6.89 -30.26
CA GLN A 91 19.62 6.14 -30.82
C GLN A 91 20.87 6.30 -29.93
N PRO A 92 21.84 5.35 -29.96
CA PRO A 92 23.11 5.51 -29.26
C PRO A 92 23.84 6.79 -29.67
N ALA A 93 24.37 7.54 -28.70
CA ALA A 93 25.09 8.78 -28.95
C ALA A 93 26.38 8.51 -29.73
N ALA A 94 26.59 9.22 -30.85
CA ALA A 94 27.84 9.09 -31.62
C ALA A 94 29.07 9.60 -30.85
N GLN A 95 28.87 10.59 -29.98
CA GLN A 95 29.85 11.17 -29.08
C GLN A 95 29.20 11.41 -27.72
N THR A 96 30.00 11.64 -26.68
CA THR A 96 29.46 11.98 -25.36
C THR A 96 28.62 13.25 -25.45
N LEU A 97 27.38 13.17 -24.96
CA LEU A 97 26.44 14.28 -24.87
C LEU A 97 26.21 14.62 -23.41
N THR A 98 26.29 15.90 -23.08
CA THR A 98 25.94 16.40 -21.75
C THR A 98 24.80 17.40 -21.90
N VAL A 99 23.74 17.18 -21.13
CA VAL A 99 22.63 18.13 -20.98
C VAL A 99 22.51 18.52 -19.52
N THR A 100 22.01 19.73 -19.27
CA THR A 100 21.82 20.24 -17.90
C THR A 100 20.35 20.48 -17.67
N VAL A 101 19.87 20.16 -16.47
CA VAL A 101 18.53 20.53 -16.00
C VAL A 101 18.63 21.47 -14.82
N ALA A 102 17.71 22.41 -14.71
CA ALA A 102 17.61 23.30 -13.56
C ALA A 102 16.15 23.69 -13.28
N PRO A 103 15.82 24.02 -12.02
CA PRO A 103 14.53 24.63 -11.68
C PRO A 103 14.27 25.90 -12.51
N ASP A 104 13.10 25.98 -13.13
CA ASP A 104 12.62 27.18 -13.84
C ASP A 104 11.25 27.59 -13.30
N LEU A 105 11.27 28.37 -12.21
CA LEU A 105 10.06 28.83 -11.54
C LEU A 105 9.28 29.86 -12.36
N SER A 106 9.84 30.42 -13.44
CA SER A 106 9.11 31.35 -14.32
C SER A 106 7.96 30.67 -15.07
N LEU A 107 8.01 29.33 -15.18
CA LEU A 107 6.99 28.54 -15.85
C LEU A 107 5.74 28.30 -14.98
N VAL A 108 5.79 28.61 -13.68
CA VAL A 108 4.69 28.33 -12.74
C VAL A 108 3.41 29.08 -13.11
N ASP A 109 3.50 30.38 -13.39
CA ASP A 109 2.33 31.19 -13.77
C ASP A 109 1.71 30.71 -15.09
N THR A 110 2.55 30.37 -16.06
CA THR A 110 2.10 29.84 -17.36
C THR A 110 1.43 28.48 -17.19
N TYR A 111 1.99 27.61 -16.35
CA TYR A 111 1.40 26.32 -16.03
C TYR A 111 0.04 26.49 -15.36
N ASN A 112 -0.05 27.36 -14.35
CA ASN A 112 -1.28 27.64 -13.62
C ASN A 112 -2.39 28.18 -14.53
N ALA A 113 -2.06 29.15 -15.38
CA ALA A 113 -3.01 29.70 -16.36
C ALA A 113 -3.51 28.63 -17.36
N THR A 114 -2.60 27.78 -17.86
CA THR A 114 -2.92 26.74 -18.84
C THR A 114 -3.78 25.63 -18.24
N ASN A 115 -3.47 25.21 -17.01
CA ASN A 115 -4.11 24.08 -16.34
C ASN A 115 -5.26 24.49 -15.40
N LYS A 116 -5.52 25.80 -15.24
CA LYS A 116 -6.51 26.36 -14.30
C LYS A 116 -6.26 25.91 -12.86
N THR A 117 -5.02 26.02 -12.42
CA THR A 117 -4.56 25.69 -11.07
C THR A 117 -4.04 26.93 -10.35
N ASP A 118 -3.79 26.81 -9.06
CA ASP A 118 -3.24 27.88 -8.21
C ASP A 118 -2.10 27.31 -7.34
N LEU A 119 -1.08 26.74 -7.99
CA LEU A 119 0.06 26.11 -7.32
C LEU A 119 1.13 27.16 -7.00
N GLN A 120 1.71 27.08 -5.81
CA GLN A 120 2.79 27.97 -5.38
C GLN A 120 4.15 27.52 -5.98
N PRO A 121 5.08 28.43 -6.31
CA PRO A 121 6.42 28.01 -6.70
C PRO A 121 7.13 27.33 -5.52
N LEU A 122 7.76 26.17 -5.75
CA LEU A 122 8.52 25.49 -4.70
C LEU A 122 9.75 26.33 -4.29
N PRO A 123 9.96 26.61 -2.99
CA PRO A 123 11.16 27.29 -2.51
C PRO A 123 12.45 26.57 -2.89
N ALA A 124 13.47 27.32 -3.30
CA ALA A 124 14.76 26.74 -3.71
C ALA A 124 15.48 25.96 -2.59
N THR A 125 15.22 26.28 -1.32
CA THR A 125 15.76 25.55 -0.16
C THR A 125 15.15 24.16 0.00
N ALA A 126 13.98 23.91 -0.59
CA ALA A 126 13.25 22.66 -0.47
C ALA A 126 13.59 21.63 -1.56
N VAL A 127 14.51 21.94 -2.48
CA VAL A 127 14.94 21.01 -3.52
C VAL A 127 16.45 21.04 -3.71
N THR A 128 17.04 19.85 -3.80
CA THR A 128 18.42 19.64 -4.21
C THR A 128 18.45 18.84 -5.51
N VAL A 129 19.14 19.38 -6.51
CA VAL A 129 19.40 18.70 -7.78
C VAL A 129 20.81 18.13 -7.74
N GLY A 130 20.92 16.80 -7.80
CA GLY A 130 22.21 16.11 -7.78
C GLY A 130 23.12 16.53 -8.95
N ASN A 131 24.42 16.28 -8.81
CA ASN A 131 25.44 16.51 -9.86
C ASN A 131 25.33 17.88 -10.59
N GLY A 132 24.86 18.93 -9.90
CA GLY A 132 24.65 20.26 -10.50
C GLY A 132 23.67 20.28 -11.68
N GLY A 133 22.75 19.31 -11.78
CA GLY A 133 21.80 19.21 -12.90
C GLY A 133 22.34 18.48 -14.13
N MET A 134 23.57 17.99 -14.10
CA MET A 134 24.25 17.47 -15.29
C MET A 134 23.91 16.00 -15.55
N LEU A 135 23.37 15.72 -16.73
CA LEU A 135 23.07 14.40 -17.27
C LEU A 135 23.99 14.12 -18.46
N THR A 136 24.81 13.07 -18.34
CA THR A 136 25.80 12.72 -19.37
C THR A 136 25.46 11.36 -20.00
N VAL A 137 25.25 11.35 -21.31
CA VAL A 137 25.11 10.15 -22.14
C VAL A 137 26.45 9.88 -22.80
N ALA A 138 27.13 8.80 -22.40
CA ALA A 138 28.41 8.43 -22.99
C ALA A 138 28.28 7.99 -24.45
N ALA A 139 29.34 8.16 -25.24
CA ALA A 139 29.39 7.64 -26.61
C ALA A 139 29.05 6.14 -26.66
N GLY A 140 28.19 5.75 -27.59
CA GLY A 140 27.68 4.39 -27.74
C GLY A 140 26.57 3.99 -26.75
N LYS A 141 26.16 4.89 -25.83
CA LYS A 141 25.00 4.70 -24.94
C LYS A 141 23.80 5.52 -25.42
N SER A 142 22.61 5.08 -25.04
CA SER A 142 21.34 5.76 -25.35
C SER A 142 20.69 6.36 -24.10
N GLU A 143 21.32 6.27 -22.94
CA GLU A 143 20.78 6.74 -21.67
C GLU A 143 21.92 7.29 -20.80
N SER A 144 21.61 8.31 -20.01
CA SER A 144 22.52 8.86 -19.02
C SER A 144 22.55 8.01 -17.75
N GLU A 145 23.57 8.20 -16.91
CA GLU A 145 23.44 7.79 -15.52
C GLU A 145 22.27 8.53 -14.84
N PRO A 146 21.56 7.90 -13.87
CA PRO A 146 20.47 8.55 -13.16
C PRO A 146 20.94 9.75 -12.34
N LEU A 147 20.21 10.86 -12.44
CA LEU A 147 20.39 12.05 -11.63
C LEU A 147 19.35 12.06 -10.51
N GLU A 148 19.81 12.17 -9.27
CA GLU A 148 18.93 12.21 -8.10
C GLU A 148 18.38 13.63 -7.86
N ILE A 149 17.08 13.72 -7.58
CA ILE A 149 16.37 14.92 -7.18
C ILE A 149 15.81 14.68 -5.79
N THR A 150 16.12 15.57 -4.84
CA THR A 150 15.77 15.39 -3.42
C THR A 150 14.92 16.57 -2.97
N PHE A 151 13.76 16.28 -2.39
CA PHE A 151 12.81 17.26 -1.87
C PHE A 151 12.80 17.21 -0.34
N SER A 152 12.88 18.38 0.30
CA SER A 152 12.80 18.55 1.76
C SER A 152 11.53 19.28 2.16
N ALA A 153 10.85 18.80 3.19
CA ALA A 153 9.70 19.48 3.80
C ALA A 153 10.10 20.49 4.88
N ASP A 154 11.39 20.57 5.20
CA ASP A 154 11.90 21.47 6.24
C ASP A 154 11.59 22.93 5.91
N GLY A 155 10.84 23.60 6.79
CA GLY A 155 10.41 24.98 6.62
C GLY A 155 9.37 25.21 5.51
N LEU A 156 8.79 24.16 4.92
CA LEU A 156 7.64 24.30 4.02
C LEU A 156 6.33 24.32 4.80
N ALA A 157 5.48 25.29 4.50
CA ALA A 157 4.09 25.29 4.96
C ALA A 157 3.26 24.28 4.14
N SER A 158 2.17 23.82 4.73
CA SER A 158 1.17 22.99 4.06
C SER A 158 0.53 23.74 2.90
N GLY A 159 0.28 23.00 1.84
CA GLY A 159 -0.18 23.56 0.59
C GLY A 159 0.29 22.76 -0.63
N SER A 160 -0.02 23.30 -1.80
CA SER A 160 0.36 22.69 -3.08
C SER A 160 1.36 23.58 -3.80
N TYR A 161 2.51 23.00 -4.14
CA TYR A 161 3.61 23.64 -4.81
C TYR A 161 3.89 23.00 -6.17
N LEU A 162 4.59 23.74 -7.03
CA LEU A 162 5.03 23.30 -8.33
C LEU A 162 6.53 23.58 -8.49
N LEU A 163 7.27 22.56 -8.94
CA LEU A 163 8.65 22.70 -9.41
C LEU A 163 8.72 22.26 -10.87
N PRO A 164 8.80 23.22 -11.82
CA PRO A 164 9.21 22.96 -13.18
C PRO A 164 10.73 22.72 -13.21
N LEU A 165 11.16 21.55 -13.64
CA LEU A 165 12.55 21.19 -13.85
C LEU A 165 12.82 21.14 -15.36
N ALA A 166 13.42 22.21 -15.87
CA ALA A 166 13.58 22.44 -17.30
C ALA A 166 14.99 22.06 -17.77
N LEU A 167 15.06 21.46 -18.97
CA LEU A 167 16.31 21.30 -19.69
C LEU A 167 16.85 22.70 -20.05
N GLN A 168 18.07 22.99 -19.62
CA GLN A 168 18.79 24.22 -19.93
C GLN A 168 19.46 24.04 -21.30
N THR A 169 19.10 24.86 -22.28
CA THR A 169 19.59 24.73 -23.66
C THR A 169 20.54 25.85 -24.06
N ASP A 170 21.67 25.45 -24.64
CA ASP A 170 22.54 26.32 -25.47
C ASP A 170 22.61 25.81 -26.95
N ALA A 171 21.89 24.75 -27.31
CA ALA A 171 22.01 24.08 -28.62
C ALA A 171 20.66 23.72 -29.27
N GLU A 172 20.54 23.96 -30.58
CA GLU A 172 19.36 23.86 -31.46
C GLU A 172 18.72 22.45 -31.62
N THR A 173 18.78 21.54 -30.65
CA THR A 173 18.31 20.14 -30.83
C THR A 173 17.47 19.54 -29.71
N ALA A 174 17.08 20.31 -28.69
CA ALA A 174 16.06 19.88 -27.74
C ALA A 174 15.00 20.97 -27.58
N GLU A 175 13.79 20.71 -28.06
CA GLU A 175 12.62 21.50 -27.65
C GLU A 175 12.57 21.54 -26.12
N GLY A 176 12.18 22.69 -25.54
CA GLY A 176 12.21 22.98 -24.10
C GLY A 176 11.44 21.98 -23.24
N GLN A 177 12.04 20.83 -22.97
CA GLN A 177 11.48 19.76 -22.17
C GLN A 177 11.51 20.15 -20.70
N VAL A 178 10.40 19.92 -20.03
CA VAL A 178 10.20 20.26 -18.62
C VAL A 178 9.51 19.09 -17.94
N LEU A 179 10.02 18.70 -16.77
CA LEU A 179 9.29 17.85 -15.84
C LEU A 179 8.63 18.74 -14.78
N TYR A 180 7.33 18.57 -14.58
CA TYR A 180 6.54 19.29 -13.58
C TYR A 180 6.32 18.40 -12.37
N TYR A 181 7.04 18.69 -11.28
CA TYR A 181 6.77 18.09 -9.99
C TYR A 181 5.66 18.86 -9.29
N GLY A 182 4.53 18.20 -9.05
CA GLY A 182 3.44 18.74 -8.22
C GLY A 182 3.62 18.24 -6.79
N ILE A 183 4.03 19.12 -5.88
CA ILE A 183 4.34 18.78 -4.50
C ILE A 183 3.15 19.14 -3.62
N THR A 184 2.58 18.19 -2.90
CA THR A 184 1.56 18.45 -1.88
C THR A 184 2.19 18.25 -0.52
N VAL A 185 2.25 19.33 0.26
CA VAL A 185 2.68 19.31 1.65
C VAL A 185 1.43 19.30 2.51
N ARG A 186 1.21 18.20 3.21
CA ARG A 186 0.10 18.05 4.16
C ARG A 186 0.48 18.71 5.48
N ALA A 187 -0.48 19.38 6.11
CA ALA A 187 -0.30 19.84 7.48
C ALA A 187 -0.05 18.64 8.39
N PHE A 188 0.97 18.70 9.25
CA PHE A 188 1.12 17.66 10.25
C PHE A 188 0.05 17.88 11.32
N ASP A 189 -0.94 16.99 11.36
CA ASP A 189 -1.90 16.98 12.46
C ASP A 189 -1.21 16.29 13.65
N GLU A 190 -0.63 17.11 14.51
CA GLU A 190 0.03 16.67 15.74
C GLU A 190 -0.96 15.96 16.70
N ASN A 191 -2.26 16.31 16.65
CA ASN A 191 -3.24 15.90 17.66
C ASN A 191 -4.65 15.71 17.09
N ILE A 192 -5.06 14.44 16.92
CA ILE A 192 -6.50 14.14 16.82
C ILE A 192 -7.20 14.08 18.19
N TYR A 193 -6.43 14.21 19.27
CA TYR A 193 -6.98 14.44 20.60
C TYR A 193 -7.30 15.93 20.77
N GLN A 194 -8.59 16.22 20.60
CA GLN A 194 -9.34 17.32 21.20
C GLN A 194 -9.12 18.73 20.62
N ASP A 195 -10.25 19.40 20.42
CA ASP A 195 -10.36 20.85 20.24
C ASP A 195 -9.49 21.61 21.25
N GLY A 196 -8.32 22.07 20.80
CA GLY A 196 -7.61 23.19 21.43
C GLY A 196 -6.70 22.88 22.63
N ASP A 197 -6.29 21.63 22.88
CA ASP A 197 -5.25 21.33 23.86
C ASP A 197 -4.02 20.64 23.23
N ASN A 198 -3.09 21.46 22.73
CA ASN A 198 -1.82 21.02 22.14
C ASN A 198 -0.80 20.52 23.19
N SER A 199 -1.19 20.31 24.46
CA SER A 199 -0.22 20.12 25.55
C SER A 199 0.25 18.68 25.79
N TRP A 200 -0.20 17.68 25.04
CA TRP A 200 0.22 16.28 25.24
C TRP A 200 0.48 15.55 23.92
N GLU A 201 1.66 15.77 23.35
CA GLU A 201 2.21 14.81 22.38
C GLU A 201 2.43 13.47 23.11
N ILE A 202 1.62 12.46 22.79
CA ILE A 202 1.75 11.12 23.37
C ILE A 202 2.57 10.24 22.40
N PRO A 203 3.87 10.01 22.67
CA PRO A 203 4.72 9.26 21.76
C PRO A 203 4.28 7.80 21.64
N LEU A 204 4.54 7.19 20.48
CA LEU A 204 4.29 5.76 20.26
C LEU A 204 5.09 4.91 21.25
N ASP A 205 4.46 3.89 21.84
CA ASP A 205 5.11 3.04 22.83
C ASP A 205 6.34 2.34 22.24
N THR A 206 7.44 2.38 22.99
CA THR A 206 8.72 1.76 22.65
C THR A 206 9.03 0.54 23.52
N GLU A 207 8.23 0.30 24.57
CA GLU A 207 8.39 -0.83 25.48
C GLU A 207 7.58 -2.04 25.02
N TRP A 208 6.36 -1.81 24.52
CA TRP A 208 5.45 -2.87 24.05
C TRP A 208 5.15 -2.68 22.57
N THR A 209 5.31 -3.76 21.79
CA THR A 209 4.81 -3.81 20.42
C THR A 209 3.35 -4.24 20.45
N THR A 210 2.45 -3.31 20.12
CA THR A 210 1.01 -3.55 20.04
C THR A 210 0.54 -3.63 18.59
N VAL A 211 -0.34 -4.60 18.31
CA VAL A 211 -0.87 -4.86 16.96
C VAL A 211 -2.38 -4.63 16.96
N PHE A 212 -2.88 -3.77 16.07
CA PHE A 212 -4.32 -3.53 15.92
C PHE A 212 -4.82 -4.07 14.60
N TYR A 213 -5.87 -4.88 14.65
CA TYR A 213 -6.62 -5.29 13.46
C TYR A 213 -7.79 -4.33 13.23
N ILE A 214 -7.86 -3.74 12.03
CA ILE A 214 -8.96 -2.85 11.65
C ILE A 214 -9.68 -3.42 10.44
N ASN A 215 -10.94 -3.81 10.63
CA ASN A 215 -11.82 -4.12 9.50
C ASN A 215 -12.26 -2.83 8.81
N THR A 216 -11.74 -2.55 7.62
CA THR A 216 -12.00 -1.30 6.89
C THR A 216 -13.46 -1.14 6.47
N SER A 217 -14.21 -2.25 6.44
CA SER A 217 -15.67 -2.23 6.19
C SER A 217 -16.49 -1.80 7.42
N GLU A 218 -15.89 -1.77 8.62
CA GLU A 218 -16.57 -1.46 9.88
C GLU A 218 -16.05 -0.18 10.55
N ALA A 219 -14.75 0.10 10.42
CA ALA A 219 -14.09 1.23 11.07
C ALA A 219 -13.10 1.93 10.13
N GLN A 220 -12.97 3.25 10.30
CA GLN A 220 -11.95 4.04 9.60
C GLN A 220 -10.58 3.75 10.20
N ALA A 221 -9.57 3.55 9.34
CA ALA A 221 -8.22 3.17 9.77
C ALA A 221 -7.57 4.18 10.74
N GLN A 222 -7.82 5.47 10.53
CA GLN A 222 -7.32 6.55 11.38
C GLN A 222 -7.72 6.42 12.87
N TYR A 223 -8.78 5.65 13.20
CA TYR A 223 -9.17 5.45 14.59
C TYR A 223 -8.13 4.70 15.44
N ALA A 224 -7.20 3.98 14.82
CA ALA A 224 -6.09 3.37 15.56
C ALA A 224 -5.14 4.38 16.22
N ASP A 225 -5.13 5.64 15.78
CA ASP A 225 -4.30 6.69 16.38
C ASP A 225 -4.86 7.21 17.73
N TYR A 226 -6.10 6.84 18.08
CA TYR A 226 -6.81 7.35 19.26
C TYR A 226 -6.77 6.39 20.45
N VAL A 227 -5.75 5.53 20.54
CA VAL A 227 -5.57 4.64 21.68
C VAL A 227 -4.25 4.93 22.36
N ALA A 228 -4.30 5.22 23.66
CA ALA A 228 -3.14 5.45 24.50
C ALA A 228 -3.26 4.72 25.83
N LEU A 229 -2.11 4.38 26.39
CA LEU A 229 -1.94 3.81 27.72
C LEU A 229 -1.40 4.88 28.66
N GLU A 230 -2.04 5.00 29.83
CA GLU A 230 -1.52 5.77 30.95
C GLU A 230 -1.19 4.85 32.13
N THR A 231 0.03 4.98 32.65
CA THR A 231 0.45 4.31 33.88
C THR A 231 0.45 5.31 35.03
N ILE A 232 -0.24 4.96 36.12
CA ILE A 232 -0.35 5.79 37.33
C ILE A 232 0.27 5.07 38.52
N GLN A 233 1.18 5.74 39.23
CA GLN A 233 1.65 5.29 40.53
C GLN A 233 0.55 5.51 41.57
N LYS A 234 0.05 4.42 42.16
CA LYS A 234 -1.14 4.44 43.03
C LYS A 234 -0.94 5.17 44.36
N ASP A 235 0.29 5.19 44.89
CA ASP A 235 0.57 5.84 46.17
C ASP A 235 0.54 7.37 46.08
N GLU A 236 0.99 7.92 44.94
CA GLU A 236 1.09 9.36 44.69
C GLU A 236 -0.01 9.87 43.74
N PHE A 237 -0.82 8.99 43.17
CA PHE A 237 -1.80 9.28 42.12
C PHE A 237 -1.19 10.06 40.94
N LYS A 238 0.06 9.76 40.61
CA LYS A 238 0.85 10.48 39.61
C LYS A 238 1.04 9.63 38.36
N THR A 239 0.81 10.22 37.20
CA THR A 239 1.16 9.65 35.90
C THR A 239 2.68 9.46 35.79
N THR A 240 3.12 8.24 35.53
CA THR A 240 4.53 7.88 35.36
C THR A 240 4.89 7.58 33.91
N LYS A 241 3.91 7.19 33.09
CA LYS A 241 4.09 6.95 31.65
C LYS A 241 2.78 7.26 30.92
N GLN A 242 2.89 7.90 29.77
CA GLN A 242 1.84 7.98 28.75
C GLN A 242 2.46 7.56 27.42
N ALA A 243 1.82 6.64 26.71
CA ALA A 243 2.27 6.21 25.39
C ALA A 243 1.08 5.87 24.49
N SER A 244 1.16 6.20 23.21
CA SER A 244 0.17 5.80 22.23
C SER A 244 0.45 4.37 21.76
N LEU A 245 -0.61 3.64 21.41
CA LEU A 245 -0.55 2.24 21.02
C LEU A 245 -0.76 2.07 19.50
N GLY A 246 -0.65 0.83 19.04
CA GLY A 246 -0.83 0.43 17.65
C GLY A 246 0.46 0.55 16.83
N ASN A 247 1.56 -0.06 17.28
CA ASN A 247 2.83 -0.07 16.53
C ASN A 247 2.67 -0.68 15.13
N ILE A 248 1.84 -1.73 15.02
CA ILE A 248 1.51 -2.36 13.74
C ILE A 248 -0.02 -2.31 13.56
N ILE A 249 -0.47 -1.64 12.51
CA ILE A 249 -1.87 -1.55 12.10
C ILE A 249 -2.10 -2.53 10.95
N VAL A 250 -2.90 -3.54 11.19
CA VAL A 250 -3.25 -4.59 10.23
C VAL A 250 -4.63 -4.29 9.64
N LEU A 251 -4.63 -3.78 8.40
CA LEU A 251 -5.85 -3.45 7.66
C LEU A 251 -6.48 -4.72 7.06
N ARG A 252 -7.77 -4.89 7.31
CA ARG A 252 -8.57 -6.05 6.94
C ARG A 252 -9.66 -5.67 5.93
N ILE A 253 -9.94 -6.44 4.87
CA ILE A 253 -9.30 -7.71 4.47
C ILE A 253 -8.84 -7.67 3.00
N ALA A 254 -7.79 -8.43 2.72
CA ALA A 254 -7.53 -9.01 1.41
C ALA A 254 -7.66 -10.53 1.48
N GLN A 255 -8.01 -11.17 0.36
CA GLN A 255 -8.32 -12.59 0.34
C GLN A 255 -7.52 -13.37 -0.71
N VAL A 256 -7.34 -14.66 -0.43
CA VAL A 256 -6.95 -15.68 -1.41
C VAL A 256 -8.20 -16.17 -2.12
N ASP A 257 -8.45 -15.64 -3.32
CA ASP A 257 -9.53 -16.09 -4.21
C ASP A 257 -8.98 -17.04 -5.29
N TYR A 258 -9.88 -17.62 -6.09
CA TYR A 258 -9.54 -18.59 -7.12
C TYR A 258 -10.36 -18.39 -8.39
N ASP A 259 -9.65 -18.13 -9.50
CA ASP A 259 -10.25 -18.19 -10.82
C ASP A 259 -10.24 -19.62 -11.34
N THR A 260 -11.40 -20.25 -11.35
CA THR A 260 -11.59 -21.62 -11.85
C THR A 260 -11.30 -21.77 -13.35
N ALA A 261 -11.49 -20.71 -14.15
CA ALA A 261 -11.33 -20.78 -15.60
C ALA A 261 -9.85 -20.87 -15.99
N SER A 262 -9.00 -20.08 -15.33
CA SER A 262 -7.55 -20.07 -15.56
C SER A 262 -6.76 -20.90 -14.54
N GLN A 263 -7.43 -21.52 -13.56
CA GLN A 263 -6.82 -22.23 -12.43
C GLN A 263 -5.81 -21.39 -11.63
N ARG A 264 -6.09 -20.08 -11.54
CA ARG A 264 -5.16 -19.10 -10.99
C ARG A 264 -5.60 -18.67 -9.60
N VAL A 265 -4.64 -18.56 -8.68
CA VAL A 265 -4.86 -17.99 -7.35
C VAL A 265 -4.79 -16.47 -7.46
N ILE A 266 -5.80 -15.79 -6.93
CA ILE A 266 -5.96 -14.35 -7.06
C ILE A 266 -5.81 -13.69 -5.69
N PHE A 267 -4.95 -12.68 -5.62
CA PHE A 267 -4.93 -11.75 -4.50
C PHE A 267 -6.10 -10.76 -4.65
N ALA A 268 -7.07 -10.85 -3.75
CA ALA A 268 -8.34 -10.15 -3.83
C ALA A 268 -8.57 -9.21 -2.63
N PRO A 269 -8.00 -8.00 -2.64
CA PRO A 269 -8.35 -6.93 -1.70
C PRO A 269 -9.81 -6.48 -1.87
N THR A 270 -10.45 -6.15 -0.76
CA THR A 270 -11.84 -5.64 -0.75
C THR A 270 -11.93 -4.18 -1.22
N SER A 271 -13.12 -3.75 -1.65
CA SER A 271 -13.35 -2.35 -2.07
C SER A 271 -13.12 -1.34 -0.95
N ASP A 272 -13.46 -1.69 0.30
CA ASP A 272 -13.28 -0.81 1.44
C ASP A 272 -11.79 -0.66 1.81
N LEU A 273 -11.02 -1.75 1.66
CA LEU A 273 -9.56 -1.69 1.77
C LEU A 273 -8.97 -0.80 0.67
N PHE A 274 -9.35 -1.00 -0.60
CA PHE A 274 -8.91 -0.13 -1.70
C PHE A 274 -9.22 1.33 -1.41
N TYR A 275 -10.46 1.64 -1.02
CA TYR A 275 -10.86 3.01 -0.71
C TYR A 275 -9.99 3.64 0.38
N THR A 276 -9.68 2.88 1.44
CA THR A 276 -8.80 3.33 2.53
C THR A 276 -7.39 3.64 2.02
N LEU A 277 -6.83 2.80 1.14
CA LEU A 277 -5.49 2.96 0.60
C LEU A 277 -5.38 4.07 -0.47
N GLU A 278 -6.41 4.22 -1.31
CA GLU A 278 -6.48 5.29 -2.32
C GLU A 278 -6.67 6.68 -1.71
N HIS A 279 -7.12 6.75 -0.46
CA HIS A 279 -7.26 7.97 0.33
C HIS A 279 -6.33 7.92 1.56
N SER A 280 -5.10 7.45 1.33
CA SER A 280 -4.09 7.26 2.38
C SER A 280 -3.68 8.57 3.06
N ASP A 281 -3.76 9.70 2.36
CA ASP A 281 -3.55 11.05 2.88
C ASP A 281 -4.43 11.35 4.10
N LYS A 282 -5.67 10.88 4.06
CA LYS A 282 -6.64 11.01 5.14
C LYS A 282 -6.54 9.87 6.15
N TYR A 283 -6.58 8.62 5.68
CA TYR A 283 -6.83 7.49 6.57
C TYR A 283 -5.56 6.85 7.15
N ILE A 284 -4.36 7.15 6.61
CA ILE A 284 -3.14 6.38 6.89
C ILE A 284 -1.94 7.27 7.22
N ALA A 285 -1.72 8.35 6.47
CA ALA A 285 -0.46 9.09 6.48
C ALA A 285 -0.11 9.63 7.88
N GLN A 286 -1.09 10.05 8.68
CA GLN A 286 -0.84 10.49 10.06
C GLN A 286 -0.31 9.38 10.97
N MET A 287 -0.81 8.15 10.81
CA MET A 287 -0.30 7.01 11.57
C MET A 287 1.15 6.69 11.19
N LYS A 288 1.48 6.76 9.90
CA LYS A 288 2.85 6.58 9.40
C LYS A 288 3.81 7.64 9.90
N ASP A 289 3.40 8.91 9.89
CA ASP A 289 4.22 10.02 10.38
C ASP A 289 4.54 9.87 11.88
N LYS A 290 3.64 9.22 12.65
CA LYS A 290 3.84 8.85 14.06
C LYS A 290 4.63 7.53 14.24
N GLY A 291 5.22 7.00 13.18
CA GLY A 291 6.08 5.81 13.21
C GLY A 291 5.35 4.47 13.19
N ARG A 292 4.02 4.43 13.03
CA ARG A 292 3.25 3.17 12.98
C ARG A 292 3.44 2.47 11.64
N LYS A 293 3.47 1.14 11.68
CA LYS A 293 3.62 0.27 10.53
C LYS A 293 2.26 -0.17 10.00
N ILE A 294 2.02 -0.01 8.72
CA ILE A 294 0.73 -0.32 8.07
C ILE A 294 0.86 -1.58 7.24
N CYS A 295 0.22 -2.66 7.71
CA CYS A 295 0.22 -3.97 7.05
C CYS A 295 -1.17 -4.31 6.51
N VAL A 296 -1.23 -5.17 5.48
CA VAL A 296 -2.48 -5.77 5.00
C VAL A 296 -2.65 -7.20 5.50
N CYS A 297 -3.83 -7.55 5.99
CA CYS A 297 -4.19 -8.92 6.36
C CYS A 297 -4.67 -9.71 5.13
N ILE A 298 -4.10 -10.89 4.94
CA ILE A 298 -4.50 -11.84 3.90
C ILE A 298 -5.16 -13.05 4.57
N GLU A 299 -6.38 -13.37 4.13
CA GLU A 299 -7.20 -14.48 4.63
C GLU A 299 -7.78 -15.33 3.48
N GLY A 300 -8.44 -16.44 3.77
CA GLY A 300 -9.10 -17.25 2.75
C GLY A 300 -10.43 -16.66 2.25
N ALA A 301 -10.76 -16.88 0.97
CA ALA A 301 -12.06 -16.51 0.36
C ALA A 301 -13.12 -17.63 0.41
N GLY A 302 -12.86 -18.73 1.12
CA GLY A 302 -13.76 -19.86 1.22
C GLY A 302 -13.88 -20.64 -0.09
N LYS A 303 -12.85 -20.67 -0.93
CA LYS A 303 -12.88 -21.34 -2.25
C LYS A 303 -12.24 -22.72 -2.26
N GLY A 304 -11.69 -23.17 -1.13
CA GLY A 304 -10.97 -24.44 -1.00
C GLY A 304 -9.51 -24.38 -1.44
N ILE A 305 -9.03 -23.22 -1.86
CA ILE A 305 -7.60 -22.91 -2.01
C ILE A 305 -7.20 -21.91 -0.91
N GLY A 306 -5.97 -22.01 -0.42
CA GLY A 306 -5.41 -21.15 0.61
C GLY A 306 -3.91 -21.43 0.81
N PHE A 307 -3.31 -20.94 1.89
CA PHE A 307 -1.87 -21.02 2.12
C PHE A 307 -1.31 -22.45 2.20
N CYS A 308 -2.08 -23.42 2.71
CA CYS A 308 -1.64 -24.81 2.86
C CYS A 308 -1.84 -25.73 1.64
N ASN A 309 -2.25 -25.23 0.46
CA ASN A 309 -2.48 -26.13 -0.69
C ASN A 309 -2.20 -25.55 -2.09
N MET A 310 -1.43 -24.46 -2.18
CA MET A 310 -0.94 -23.92 -3.46
C MET A 310 0.25 -24.72 -3.98
N THR A 311 0.34 -24.81 -5.31
CA THR A 311 1.54 -25.28 -6.02
C THR A 311 2.63 -24.21 -6.05
N ASP A 312 3.88 -24.59 -6.31
CA ASP A 312 5.02 -23.65 -6.38
C ASP A 312 4.80 -22.54 -7.44
N ALA A 313 4.15 -22.87 -8.58
CA ALA A 313 3.82 -21.89 -9.61
C ALA A 313 2.73 -20.90 -9.15
N GLN A 314 1.73 -21.38 -8.41
CA GLN A 314 0.68 -20.53 -7.84
C GLN A 314 1.23 -19.64 -6.73
N ILE A 315 2.16 -20.15 -5.90
CA ILE A 315 2.87 -19.36 -4.89
C ILE A 315 3.64 -18.22 -5.57
N ALA A 316 4.45 -18.51 -6.59
CA ALA A 316 5.24 -17.50 -7.28
C ALA A 316 4.36 -16.39 -7.91
N ASP A 317 3.26 -16.77 -8.56
CA ASP A 317 2.31 -15.82 -9.14
C ASP A 317 1.55 -15.01 -8.07
N PHE A 318 1.10 -15.66 -6.99
CA PHE A 318 0.40 -14.97 -5.90
C PHE A 318 1.31 -13.99 -5.16
N VAL A 319 2.55 -14.37 -4.87
CA VAL A 319 3.57 -13.49 -4.25
C VAL A 319 3.85 -12.28 -5.13
N SER A 320 3.92 -12.45 -6.46
CA SER A 320 4.09 -11.34 -7.39
C SER A 320 2.91 -10.33 -7.34
N GLN A 321 1.67 -10.84 -7.22
CA GLN A 321 0.48 -10.00 -7.04
C GLN A 321 0.53 -9.21 -5.72
N VAL A 322 0.88 -9.88 -4.61
CA VAL A 322 0.99 -9.25 -3.28
C VAL A 322 2.10 -8.20 -3.26
N LYS A 323 3.28 -8.52 -3.80
CA LYS A 323 4.39 -7.56 -3.94
C LYS A 323 3.95 -6.31 -4.68
N SER A 324 3.33 -6.47 -5.85
CA SER A 324 2.87 -5.34 -6.66
C SER A 324 1.92 -4.44 -5.86
N PHE A 325 1.02 -5.01 -5.07
CA PHE A 325 0.10 -4.26 -4.22
C PHE A 325 0.81 -3.52 -3.07
N VAL A 326 1.71 -4.21 -2.36
CA VAL A 326 2.49 -3.65 -1.25
C VAL A 326 3.36 -2.47 -1.73
N GLU A 327 4.00 -2.59 -2.90
CA GLU A 327 4.80 -1.52 -3.50
C GLU A 327 3.93 -0.37 -4.00
N THR A 328 2.79 -0.67 -4.66
CA THR A 328 1.89 0.36 -5.21
C THR A 328 1.32 1.27 -4.13
N TYR A 329 0.92 0.70 -2.97
CA TYR A 329 0.32 1.46 -1.86
C TYR A 329 1.31 1.76 -0.74
N ASP A 330 2.60 1.50 -0.96
CA ASP A 330 3.68 1.72 0.00
C ASP A 330 3.40 1.11 1.40
N LEU A 331 2.89 -0.11 1.48
CA LEU A 331 2.53 -0.72 2.77
C LEU A 331 3.77 -1.22 3.53
N ASP A 332 3.88 -0.96 4.83
CA ASP A 332 5.01 -1.46 5.62
C ASP A 332 5.09 -2.98 5.67
N GLY A 333 4.03 -3.74 5.35
CA GLY A 333 4.13 -5.19 5.25
C GLY A 333 2.83 -5.95 5.04
N VAL A 334 2.87 -7.24 5.34
CA VAL A 334 1.74 -8.18 5.22
C VAL A 334 1.56 -9.00 6.50
N ASN A 335 0.32 -9.37 6.78
CA ASN A 335 -0.07 -10.31 7.82
C ASN A 335 -0.79 -11.50 7.20
N LEU A 336 -0.31 -12.71 7.47
CA LEU A 336 -0.89 -13.95 6.97
C LEU A 336 -1.69 -14.63 8.07
N TRP A 337 -3.00 -14.77 7.85
CA TRP A 337 -3.89 -15.47 8.77
C TRP A 337 -4.68 -16.53 8.00
N ASP A 338 -4.24 -17.80 8.10
CA ASP A 338 -4.95 -18.90 7.43
C ASP A 338 -6.26 -19.23 8.16
N ARG A 339 -7.31 -18.50 7.79
CA ARG A 339 -8.67 -18.81 8.18
C ARG A 339 -9.61 -18.58 7.01
N GLY A 340 -10.73 -19.30 7.04
CA GLY A 340 -11.77 -19.12 6.03
C GLY A 340 -11.39 -19.61 4.63
N SER A 341 -10.28 -20.33 4.43
CA SER A 341 -9.88 -20.91 3.13
C SER A 341 -10.88 -21.95 2.63
N GLY A 342 -11.53 -22.68 3.55
CA GLY A 342 -12.57 -23.66 3.23
C GLY A 342 -12.01 -24.91 2.54
N TYR A 343 -10.88 -25.41 3.01
CA TYR A 343 -10.19 -26.60 2.48
C TYR A 343 -11.08 -27.83 2.34
N GLY A 344 -10.70 -28.75 1.46
CA GLY A 344 -11.41 -30.01 1.25
C GLY A 344 -12.60 -29.93 0.28
N LYS A 345 -12.79 -28.79 -0.42
CA LYS A 345 -13.79 -28.69 -1.49
C LYS A 345 -13.44 -29.60 -2.66
N GLU A 346 -14.48 -30.15 -3.28
CA GLU A 346 -14.35 -30.99 -4.47
C GLU A 346 -13.60 -30.24 -5.59
N GLY A 347 -12.61 -30.91 -6.20
CA GLY A 347 -11.77 -30.34 -7.26
C GLY A 347 -10.61 -29.46 -6.77
N MET A 348 -10.47 -29.22 -5.46
CA MET A 348 -9.34 -28.48 -4.90
C MET A 348 -8.25 -29.42 -4.34
N PRO A 349 -6.97 -28.99 -4.33
CA PRO A 349 -5.90 -29.78 -3.75
C PRO A 349 -6.10 -29.99 -2.25
N ALA A 350 -5.66 -31.14 -1.74
CA ALA A 350 -5.61 -31.40 -0.31
C ALA A 350 -4.56 -30.49 0.37
N MET A 351 -4.75 -30.21 1.65
CA MET A 351 -3.74 -29.54 2.45
C MET A 351 -2.45 -30.34 2.49
N ASN A 352 -1.33 -29.63 2.55
CA ASN A 352 -0.02 -30.18 2.81
C ASN A 352 0.80 -29.23 3.68
N THR A 353 1.82 -29.76 4.33
CA THR A 353 2.63 -29.03 5.30
C THR A 353 3.70 -28.15 4.65
N THR A 354 3.96 -28.29 3.35
CA THR A 354 5.05 -27.57 2.67
C THR A 354 4.62 -26.29 1.97
N SER A 355 3.35 -26.17 1.59
CA SER A 355 2.84 -25.03 0.80
C SER A 355 2.95 -23.70 1.56
N TYR A 356 2.50 -23.66 2.82
CA TYR A 356 2.52 -22.43 3.61
C TYR A 356 3.96 -21.97 3.97
N PRO A 357 4.89 -22.85 4.42
CA PRO A 357 6.29 -22.48 4.60
C PRO A 357 6.96 -21.99 3.31
N LYS A 358 6.67 -22.60 2.16
CA LYS A 358 7.17 -22.13 0.85
C LYS A 358 6.61 -20.74 0.51
N LEU A 359 5.32 -20.51 0.73
CA LEU A 359 4.70 -19.21 0.54
C LEU A 359 5.38 -18.13 1.38
N ILE A 360 5.58 -18.38 2.67
CA ILE A 360 6.24 -17.45 3.60
C ILE A 360 7.66 -17.13 3.11
N LYS A 361 8.44 -18.16 2.76
CA LYS A 361 9.80 -17.99 2.24
C LYS A 361 9.81 -17.15 0.96
N SER A 362 8.98 -17.51 -0.03
CA SER A 362 8.89 -16.76 -1.29
C SER A 362 8.42 -15.32 -1.08
N MET A 363 7.52 -15.08 -0.12
CA MET A 363 7.07 -13.73 0.24
C MET A 363 8.21 -12.90 0.81
N ARG A 364 9.00 -13.45 1.76
CA ARG A 364 10.20 -12.77 2.29
C ARG A 364 11.19 -12.44 1.20
N GLU A 365 11.53 -13.41 0.35
CA GLU A 365 12.47 -13.21 -0.77
C GLU A 365 11.98 -12.12 -1.74
N ALA A 366 10.67 -11.99 -1.95
CA ALA A 366 10.10 -11.01 -2.86
C ALA A 366 9.97 -9.60 -2.28
N LEU A 367 9.60 -9.49 -0.99
CA LEU A 367 9.37 -8.22 -0.29
C LEU A 367 10.65 -7.62 0.32
N GLY A 368 11.69 -8.44 0.53
CA GLY A 368 12.94 -8.01 1.18
C GLY A 368 12.82 -7.90 2.71
N GLU A 369 13.88 -7.40 3.35
CA GLU A 369 13.97 -7.27 4.82
C GLU A 369 13.34 -5.97 5.35
N GLU A 370 13.08 -4.99 4.47
CA GLU A 370 12.52 -3.69 4.89
C GLU A 370 11.02 -3.74 5.18
N ARG A 371 10.31 -4.72 4.60
CA ARG A 371 8.86 -4.88 4.73
C ARG A 371 8.57 -5.96 5.77
N LEU A 372 7.60 -5.72 6.63
CA LEU A 372 7.14 -6.66 7.64
C LEU A 372 6.45 -7.87 6.99
N LEU A 373 6.79 -9.07 7.45
CA LEU A 373 6.06 -10.30 7.17
C LEU A 373 5.67 -10.95 8.49
N THR A 374 4.37 -10.91 8.80
CA THR A 374 3.85 -11.40 10.08
C THR A 374 2.87 -12.54 9.89
N VAL A 375 2.79 -13.45 10.87
CA VAL A 375 1.96 -14.65 10.81
C VAL A 375 1.07 -14.77 12.04
N VAL A 376 -0.19 -15.14 11.83
CA VAL A 376 -1.07 -15.56 12.92
C VAL A 376 -0.91 -17.07 13.14
N ASP A 377 -0.47 -17.45 14.34
CA ASP A 377 -0.35 -18.83 14.78
C ASP A 377 -1.71 -19.34 15.28
N HIS A 378 -2.39 -20.18 14.49
CA HIS A 378 -3.75 -20.59 14.76
C HIS A 378 -4.07 -21.95 14.16
N GLU A 379 -4.64 -22.84 14.98
CA GLU A 379 -5.18 -24.14 14.59
C GLU A 379 -4.18 -25.02 13.78
N GLU A 380 -4.70 -25.89 12.92
CA GLU A 380 -3.99 -26.86 12.08
C GLU A 380 -3.01 -26.21 11.09
N PRO A 381 -3.32 -25.08 10.40
CA PRO A 381 -2.44 -24.51 9.37
C PRO A 381 -1.02 -24.15 9.82
N THR A 382 -0.82 -23.86 11.11
CA THR A 382 0.49 -23.50 11.67
C THR A 382 0.98 -24.48 12.74
N GLU A 383 0.21 -25.54 13.07
CA GLU A 383 0.54 -26.47 14.18
C GLU A 383 1.90 -27.15 14.03
N TYR A 384 2.32 -27.36 12.78
CA TYR A 384 3.55 -28.07 12.45
C TYR A 384 4.78 -27.16 12.25
N PHE A 385 4.67 -25.84 12.45
CA PHE A 385 5.76 -24.88 12.17
C PHE A 385 7.00 -25.04 13.07
N TRP A 386 6.91 -25.82 14.14
CA TRP A 386 8.04 -26.20 14.99
C TRP A 386 8.90 -27.33 14.39
N ASP A 387 8.36 -28.09 13.42
CA ASP A 387 9.00 -29.26 12.83
C ASP A 387 9.54 -28.93 11.43
N THR A 388 10.85 -28.70 11.35
CA THR A 388 11.53 -28.35 10.09
C THR A 388 11.49 -29.48 9.06
N GLU A 389 11.32 -30.74 9.47
CA GLU A 389 11.17 -31.85 8.52
C GLU A 389 9.80 -31.76 7.83
N ALA A 390 8.74 -31.54 8.62
CA ALA A 390 7.38 -31.39 8.11
C ALA A 390 7.22 -30.16 7.20
N THR A 391 7.95 -29.07 7.45
CA THR A 391 7.93 -27.85 6.63
C THR A 391 8.81 -27.91 5.38
N GLY A 392 9.37 -29.08 5.03
CA GLY A 392 10.22 -29.26 3.86
C GLY A 392 11.60 -28.63 4.00
N GLY A 393 12.14 -28.60 5.23
CA GLY A 393 13.43 -28.03 5.57
C GLY A 393 13.41 -26.52 5.84
N ILE A 394 12.23 -25.89 5.92
CA ILE A 394 12.09 -24.44 6.12
C ILE A 394 11.82 -24.15 7.60
N ALA A 395 12.79 -23.54 8.29
CA ALA A 395 12.55 -22.91 9.58
C ALA A 395 11.77 -21.59 9.35
N VAL A 396 10.45 -21.63 9.55
CA VAL A 396 9.54 -20.52 9.22
C VAL A 396 9.90 -19.22 9.93
N GLY A 397 10.37 -19.32 11.18
CA GLY A 397 10.78 -18.19 12.03
C GLY A 397 11.93 -17.37 11.46
N ASP A 398 12.76 -17.96 10.59
CA ASP A 398 13.86 -17.25 9.93
C ASP A 398 13.36 -16.26 8.86
N TYR A 399 12.11 -16.40 8.40
CA TYR A 399 11.55 -15.62 7.30
C TYR A 399 10.49 -14.61 7.75
N ILE A 400 10.04 -14.63 9.00
CA ILE A 400 8.96 -13.76 9.51
C ILE A 400 9.46 -12.80 10.58
N ASP A 401 8.86 -11.62 10.66
CA ASP A 401 9.18 -10.58 11.65
C ASP A 401 8.58 -10.84 13.01
N TYR A 402 7.31 -11.21 13.02
CA TYR A 402 6.55 -11.44 14.23
C TYR A 402 5.52 -12.55 13.98
N ALA A 403 5.20 -13.28 15.04
CA ALA A 403 4.02 -14.12 15.07
C ALA A 403 3.21 -13.84 16.33
N TRP A 404 1.91 -14.12 16.30
CA TRP A 404 1.05 -14.05 17.49
C TRP A 404 -0.11 -15.02 17.35
N HIS A 405 -0.69 -15.46 18.46
CA HIS A 405 -1.77 -16.43 18.41
C HIS A 405 -3.09 -15.82 17.89
N GLY A 406 -3.85 -16.61 17.13
CA GLY A 406 -5.15 -16.21 16.59
C GLY A 406 -6.36 -16.49 17.51
N TYR A 407 -6.14 -17.12 18.68
CA TYR A 407 -7.21 -17.46 19.62
C TYR A 407 -7.75 -16.19 20.30
N VAL A 408 -8.84 -15.66 19.74
CA VAL A 408 -9.51 -14.45 20.23
C VAL A 408 -11.00 -14.53 19.93
N SER A 409 -11.82 -14.31 20.94
CA SER A 409 -13.27 -14.37 20.84
C SER A 409 -13.90 -13.34 21.77
N GLN A 410 -14.92 -12.63 21.30
CA GLN A 410 -15.67 -11.66 22.11
C GLN A 410 -16.47 -12.33 23.23
N ASN A 411 -16.67 -13.64 23.15
CA ASN A 411 -17.46 -14.41 24.10
C ASN A 411 -16.58 -15.18 25.11
N GLU A 412 -15.26 -15.06 25.02
CA GLU A 412 -14.31 -15.77 25.86
C GLU A 412 -13.42 -14.79 26.63
N THR A 413 -12.83 -15.27 27.71
CA THR A 413 -11.83 -14.48 28.44
C THR A 413 -10.59 -14.27 27.59
N ILE A 414 -9.75 -13.29 27.97
CA ILE A 414 -8.46 -13.07 27.32
C ILE A 414 -7.66 -14.38 27.36
N GLU A 415 -7.25 -14.82 26.17
CA GLU A 415 -6.43 -16.02 25.99
C GLU A 415 -4.95 -15.66 26.08
N PHE A 416 -4.20 -16.52 26.77
CA PHE A 416 -2.75 -16.43 26.90
C PHE A 416 -2.12 -17.65 26.24
N CYS A 417 -1.27 -17.41 25.24
CA CYS A 417 -0.53 -18.46 24.57
C CYS A 417 0.97 -18.11 24.54
N ASP A 418 1.76 -18.79 25.36
CA ASP A 418 3.22 -18.63 25.43
C ASP A 418 3.93 -19.96 25.13
N PRO A 419 4.33 -20.21 23.87
CA PRO A 419 5.07 -21.40 23.49
C PRO A 419 6.43 -21.56 24.19
N TYR A 420 6.98 -20.48 24.74
CA TYR A 420 8.30 -20.43 25.36
C TYR A 420 8.23 -20.60 26.89
N ASN A 421 7.04 -20.46 27.49
CA ASN A 421 6.84 -20.59 28.92
C ASN A 421 5.71 -21.58 29.26
N SER A 422 6.07 -22.86 29.31
CA SER A 422 5.18 -23.93 29.76
C SER A 422 4.81 -23.85 31.24
N SER A 423 5.44 -22.97 32.02
CA SER A 423 5.21 -22.75 33.46
C SER A 423 4.48 -21.43 33.75
N SER A 424 3.73 -20.92 32.76
CA SER A 424 2.92 -19.71 32.91
C SER A 424 1.94 -19.82 34.08
N MET A 425 1.74 -18.72 34.80
CA MET A 425 0.72 -18.60 35.84
C MET A 425 -0.71 -18.53 35.26
N PHE A 426 -0.84 -18.29 33.95
CA PHE A 426 -2.10 -18.24 33.23
C PHE A 426 -2.36 -19.56 32.49
N PRO A 427 -3.61 -20.08 32.53
CA PRO A 427 -3.97 -21.29 31.78
C PRO A 427 -3.62 -21.17 30.29
N GLN A 428 -2.94 -22.19 29.75
CA GLN A 428 -2.60 -22.29 28.33
C GLN A 428 -3.66 -23.14 27.62
N VAL A 429 -4.84 -22.57 27.36
CA VAL A 429 -6.01 -23.30 26.81
C VAL A 429 -5.70 -23.90 25.44
N HIS A 430 -4.94 -23.17 24.63
CA HIS A 430 -4.49 -23.58 23.30
C HIS A 430 -2.95 -23.68 23.28
N PRO A 431 -2.37 -24.79 23.77
CA PRO A 431 -0.92 -24.93 23.78
C PRO A 431 -0.36 -24.94 22.36
N ARG A 432 0.65 -24.12 22.12
CA ARG A 432 1.40 -24.05 20.86
C ARG A 432 2.86 -24.40 21.12
N LYS A 433 3.57 -24.79 20.05
CA LYS A 433 5.00 -25.09 20.10
C LYS A 433 5.79 -23.94 19.47
N VAL A 434 7.02 -23.77 19.92
CA VAL A 434 7.93 -22.74 19.39
C VAL A 434 8.11 -22.94 17.89
N ILE A 435 7.76 -21.91 17.11
CA ILE A 435 8.01 -21.88 15.66
C ILE A 435 9.52 -21.95 15.42
N ALA A 436 9.97 -22.89 14.58
CA ALA A 436 11.38 -23.09 14.34
C ALA A 436 12.03 -21.81 13.77
N GLY A 437 13.08 -21.31 14.42
CA GLY A 437 13.80 -20.08 14.03
C GLY A 437 13.27 -18.78 14.65
N LEU A 438 12.13 -18.81 15.36
CA LEU A 438 11.54 -17.59 15.92
C LEU A 438 12.06 -17.30 17.34
N ASP A 439 12.56 -16.07 17.57
CA ASP A 439 12.94 -15.60 18.90
C ASP A 439 11.71 -15.26 19.75
N LYS A 440 11.79 -15.50 21.07
CA LYS A 440 10.68 -15.25 21.99
C LYS A 440 10.20 -13.78 22.00
N ASN A 441 11.09 -12.81 21.75
CA ASN A 441 10.73 -11.39 21.74
C ASN A 441 9.96 -11.01 20.47
N ARG A 442 9.80 -11.94 19.52
CA ARG A 442 9.05 -11.78 18.27
C ARG A 442 7.72 -12.54 18.29
N TYR A 443 7.33 -13.14 19.42
CA TYR A 443 6.05 -13.84 19.57
C TYR A 443 5.10 -13.09 20.52
N GLY A 444 3.93 -12.70 20.04
CA GLY A 444 2.87 -12.08 20.83
C GLY A 444 2.06 -13.11 21.60
N THR A 445 2.08 -13.03 22.94
CA THR A 445 1.52 -14.04 23.84
C THR A 445 0.12 -13.74 24.37
N VAL A 446 -0.41 -12.56 24.05
CA VAL A 446 -1.72 -12.09 24.52
C VAL A 446 -2.49 -11.51 23.34
N ASN A 447 -3.74 -11.93 23.18
CA ASN A 447 -4.66 -11.38 22.20
C ASN A 447 -5.95 -10.94 22.92
N VAL A 448 -6.29 -9.66 22.79
CA VAL A 448 -7.41 -9.06 23.53
C VAL A 448 -8.57 -8.82 22.55
N PRO A 449 -9.73 -9.46 22.76
CA PRO A 449 -10.91 -9.20 21.93
C PRO A 449 -11.48 -7.80 22.24
N PHE A 450 -12.14 -7.21 21.26
CA PHE A 450 -13.01 -6.08 21.51
C PHE A 450 -14.32 -6.57 22.14
N TYR A 451 -14.42 -6.47 23.46
CA TYR A 451 -15.62 -6.78 24.21
C TYR A 451 -16.74 -5.79 23.91
N THR A 452 -17.94 -6.29 23.57
CA THR A 452 -19.12 -5.44 23.46
C THR A 452 -19.63 -5.06 24.84
N ASP A 453 -20.06 -3.80 25.03
CA ASP A 453 -20.58 -3.30 26.31
C ASP A 453 -21.52 -4.29 27.01
N GLY A 454 -21.12 -4.76 28.20
CA GLY A 454 -21.91 -5.62 29.07
C GLY A 454 -21.46 -7.09 29.19
N SER A 455 -20.34 -7.47 28.57
CA SER A 455 -19.69 -8.79 28.75
C SER A 455 -18.80 -8.86 29.99
#